data_AF-A0AAJ6AQH1-F1
#
_entry.id   AF-A0AAJ6AQH1-F1
#
_cell.length_a   1.000
_cell.length_b   1.000
_cell.length_c   1.000
_cell.angle_alpha   90.00
_cell.angle_beta   90.00
_cell.angle_gamma   90.00
#
_symmetry.space_group_name_H-M   'P 1'
#
loop_
_entity.id
_entity.type
_entity.pdbx_description
1 polymer ?
#
loop_
_entity_poly.entity_id
_entity_poly.type
_entity_poly.pdbx_seq_one_letter_code
_entity_poly.pdbx_strand_id
1 'polypeptide(L)' 'MVEPTDLRDERYIGYDELLDQLHRRFPAVPRERIARIIVAENDAITGGLLLVVPVEVATGAIEMLERDSGEVVA' A
#
# COMPACT_ATOMS: atom_id res chain seq x y z
N MET A 1 20.55 -6.52 18.55
CA MET A 1 19.76 -5.27 18.56
C MET A 1 19.51 -4.94 17.11
N VAL A 2 18.25 -4.93 16.66
CA VAL A 2 17.92 -4.54 15.28
C VAL A 2 17.97 -3.02 15.27
N GLU A 3 18.89 -2.43 14.51
CA GLU A 3 18.95 -0.99 14.32
C GLU A 3 17.63 -0.54 13.67
N PRO A 4 16.97 0.52 14.18
CA PRO A 4 15.84 1.12 13.49
C PRO A 4 16.39 1.71 12.20
N THR A 5 16.23 0.97 11.10
CA THR A 5 16.52 1.45 9.76
C THR A 5 15.85 2.81 9.60
N ASP A 6 16.64 3.84 9.29
CA ASP A 6 16.14 5.17 8.99
C ASP A 6 15.18 5.02 7.81
N LEU A 7 13.87 5.06 8.09
CA LEU A 7 12.75 4.81 7.16
C LEU A 7 12.67 5.86 6.03
N ARG A 8 13.72 6.65 5.82
CA ARG A 8 13.89 7.66 4.78
C ARG A 8 14.78 7.16 3.63
N ASP A 9 15.05 5.86 3.55
CA ASP A 9 15.44 5.26 2.28
C ASP A 9 14.28 5.46 1.29
N GLU A 10 14.53 6.06 0.12
CA GLU A 10 13.55 6.28 -0.97
C GLU A 10 12.83 5.00 -1.46
N ARG A 11 13.13 3.85 -0.85
CA ARG A 11 12.64 2.50 -1.14
C ARG A 11 11.52 2.03 -0.21
N TYR A 12 11.20 2.78 0.85
CA TYR A 12 10.30 2.33 1.90
C TYR A 12 9.36 3.44 2.37
N ILE A 13 8.09 3.10 2.58
CA ILE A 13 7.09 4.00 3.16
C ILE A 13 6.47 3.37 4.41
N GLY A 14 6.20 4.19 5.43
CA GLY A 14 5.49 3.76 6.62
C GLY A 14 4.05 3.35 6.30
N TYR A 15 3.55 2.30 6.96
CA TYR A 15 2.19 1.79 6.73
C TYR A 15 1.11 2.86 6.93
N ASP A 16 1.16 3.59 8.05
CA ASP A 16 0.17 4.63 8.36
C ASP A 16 0.25 5.80 7.39
N GLU A 17 1.45 6.16 6.96
CA GLU A 17 1.68 7.21 5.97
C GLU A 17 1.11 6.81 4.61
N LEU A 18 1.38 5.59 4.15
CA LEU A 18 0.82 5.05 2.90
C LEU A 18 -0.70 4.98 2.98
N LEU A 19 -1.26 4.52 4.09
CA LEU A 19 -2.70 4.43 4.31
C LEU A 19 -3.36 5.82 4.28
N ASP A 20 -2.74 6.83 4.89
CA ASP A 20 -3.21 8.21 4.85
C ASP A 20 -3.16 8.81 3.44
N GLN A 21 -2.07 8.58 2.71
CA GLN A 21 -1.92 9.05 1.33
C GLN A 21 -2.98 8.42 0.41
N LEU A 22 -3.16 7.10 0.48
CA LEU A 22 -4.15 6.40 -0.33
C LEU A 22 -5.58 6.79 0.04
N HIS A 23 -5.89 6.99 1.32
CA HIS A 23 -7.22 7.43 1.72
C HIS A 23 -7.53 8.86 1.28
N ARG A 24 -6.53 9.77 1.29
CA ARG A 24 -6.69 11.12 0.71
C ARG A 24 -6.88 11.07 -0.80
N ARG A 25 -6.21 10.14 -1.50
CA ARG A 25 -6.33 9.99 -2.95
C ARG A 25 -7.64 9.35 -3.38
N PHE A 26 -8.14 8.39 -2.58
CA PHE A 26 -9.36 7.64 -2.83
C PHE A 26 -10.35 7.78 -1.65
N PRO A 27 -10.92 8.98 -1.43
CA PRO A 27 -11.78 9.24 -0.26
C PRO A 27 -13.09 8.45 -0.29
N ALA A 28 -13.50 7.96 -1.47
CA ALA A 28 -14.68 7.10 -1.63
C ALA A 28 -14.43 5.64 -1.18
N VAL A 29 -13.17 5.22 -1.03
CA VAL A 29 -12.82 3.87 -0.60
C VAL A 29 -12.67 3.84 0.92
N PRO A 30 -13.38 2.93 1.63
CA PRO A 30 -13.22 2.80 3.08
C PRO A 30 -11.77 2.53 3.46
N ARG A 31 -11.28 3.23 4.49
CA ARG A 31 -9.89 3.09 4.99
C ARG A 31 -9.52 1.63 5.30
N GLU A 32 -10.46 0.85 5.84
CA GLU A 32 -10.27 -0.58 6.08
C GLU A 32 -10.05 -1.41 4.81
N ARG A 33 -10.64 -1.03 3.67
CA ARG A 33 -10.40 -1.71 2.40
C ARG A 33 -9.01 -1.39 1.87
N ILE A 34 -8.59 -0.13 1.98
CA ILE A 34 -7.22 0.30 1.62
C ILE A 34 -6.19 -0.46 2.48
N ALA A 35 -6.43 -0.56 3.79
CA ALA A 35 -5.59 -1.32 4.71
C ALA A 35 -5.42 -2.79 4.28
N ARG A 36 -6.50 -3.48 3.87
CA ARG A 36 -6.44 -4.86 3.40
C ARG A 36 -5.64 -5.01 2.11
N ILE A 37 -5.77 -4.06 1.19
CA ILE A 37 -5.02 -4.06 -0.08
C ILE A 37 -3.53 -3.91 0.21
N ILE A 38 -3.14 -2.95 1.06
CA ILE A 38 -1.72 -2.77 1.44
C ILE A 38 -1.14 -4.06 2.03
N VAL A 39 -1.88 -4.74 2.91
CA VAL A 39 -1.44 -6.01 3.52
C VAL A 39 -1.28 -7.11 2.47
N ALA A 40 -2.25 -7.26 1.56
CA ALA A 40 -2.21 -8.29 0.53
C ALA A 40 -1.04 -8.09 -0.44
N GLU A 41 -0.81 -6.85 -0.87
CA GLU A 41 0.31 -6.52 -1.75
C GLU A 41 1.66 -6.66 -1.04
N ASN A 42 1.75 -6.25 0.23
CA ASN A 42 2.96 -6.47 1.03
C ASN A 42 3.27 -7.96 1.17
N ASP A 43 2.27 -8.80 1.42
CA ASP A 43 2.42 -10.25 1.51
C ASP A 43 2.89 -10.84 0.17
N ALA A 44 2.30 -10.41 -0.96
CA ALA A 44 2.67 -10.87 -2.29
C ALA A 44 4.14 -10.53 -2.66
N ILE A 45 4.63 -9.36 -2.25
CA ILE A 45 5.99 -8.92 -2.56
C ILE A 45 7.03 -9.44 -1.55
N THR A 46 6.68 -9.53 -0.27
CA THR A 46 7.63 -9.87 0.81
C THR A 46 7.54 -11.32 1.29
N GLY A 47 6.51 -12.07 0.87
CA GLY A 47 6.22 -13.41 1.39
C GLY A 47 5.81 -13.41 2.87
N GLY A 48 5.14 -12.35 3.34
CA GLY A 48 4.58 -12.25 4.69
C GLY A 48 5.47 -11.57 5.74
N LEU A 49 6.53 -10.87 5.33
CA LEU A 49 7.41 -10.11 6.22
C LEU A 49 6.94 -8.65 6.35
N LEU A 50 5.95 -8.45 7.23
CA LEU A 50 5.33 -7.16 7.60
C LEU A 50 6.25 -6.25 8.44
N LEU A 51 7.39 -5.83 7.90
CA LEU A 51 8.22 -4.80 8.56
C LEU A 51 8.41 -3.55 7.71
N VAL A 52 8.26 -3.65 6.39
CA VAL A 52 8.44 -2.52 5.48
C VAL A 52 7.65 -2.75 4.19
N VAL A 53 7.03 -1.69 3.64
CA VAL A 53 6.30 -1.74 2.36
C VAL A 53 7.21 -1.20 1.24
N PRO A 54 7.65 -2.04 0.28
CA PRO A 54 8.41 -1.59 -0.88
C PRO A 54 7.61 -0.63 -1.75
N VAL A 55 8.29 0.30 -2.45
CA VAL A 55 7.65 1.27 -3.36
C VAL A 55 6.81 0.58 -4.45
N GLU A 56 7.22 -0.59 -4.90
CA GLU A 56 6.54 -1.39 -5.91
C GLU A 56 5.15 -1.87 -5.47
N VAL A 57 4.92 -2.03 -4.15
CA VAL A 57 3.58 -2.29 -3.58
C VAL A 57 2.63 -1.13 -3.86
N ALA A 58 3.11 0.11 -3.78
CA ALA A 58 2.27 1.27 -4.07
C ALA A 58 1.84 1.27 -5.54
N THR A 59 2.75 0.90 -6.45
CA THR A 59 2.44 0.76 -7.88
C THR A 59 1.39 -0.33 -8.13
N GLY A 60 1.56 -1.54 -7.57
CA GLY A 60 0.59 -2.64 -7.72
C GLY A 60 -0.80 -2.30 -7.14
N ALA A 61 -0.84 -1.67 -5.97
CA ALA A 61 -2.08 -1.22 -5.33
C ALA A 61 -2.82 -0.18 -6.18
N ILE A 62 -2.10 0.76 -6.80
CA ILE A 62 -2.69 1.76 -7.70
C ILE A 62 -3.31 1.08 -8.92
N GLU A 63 -2.58 0.19 -9.58
CA GLU A 63 -3.09 -0.53 -10.77
C GLU A 63 -4.34 -1.35 -10.46
N MET A 64 -4.41 -1.98 -9.28
CA MET A 64 -5.59 -2.72 -8.86
C MET A 64 -6.79 -1.82 -8.59
N LEU A 65 -6.58 -0.69 -7.91
CA LEU A 65 -7.64 0.29 -7.64
C LEU A 65 -8.15 0.93 -8.93
N GLU A 66 -7.28 1.18 -9.90
CA GLU A 66 -7.66 1.69 -11.21
C GLU A 66 -8.53 0.69 -11.97
N ARG A 67 -8.20 -0.61 -11.96
CA ARG A 67 -9.04 -1.67 -12.54
C ARG A 67 -10.42 -1.73 -11.88
N ASP A 68 -10.48 -1.77 -10.54
CA ASP A 68 -11.74 -1.81 -9.77
C ASP A 68 -12.61 -0.57 -10.04
N SER A 69 -12.01 0.59 -10.32
CA SER A 69 -12.70 1.85 -10.62
C SER A 69 -13.16 1.97 -12.08
N GLY A 70 -12.51 1.27 -13.01
CA GLY A 70 -12.82 1.26 -14.44
C GLY A 70 -13.90 0.25 -14.82
N GLU A 71 -14.15 -0.78 -14.00
CA GLU A 71 -15.10 -1.86 -14.29
C GLU A 71 -16.58 -1.49 -14.05
N VAL A 72 -16.88 -0.20 -13.81
CA VAL A 72 -18.26 0.32 -13.63
C VAL A 72 -18.89 0.80 -14.96
N VAL A 73 -18.23 0.63 -16.11
CA VAL A 73 -18.80 0.98 -17.43
C VAL A 73 -18.54 -0.13 -18.46
N ALA A 74 -19.30 -1.22 -18.39
CA ALA A 74 -19.57 -2.11 -19.52
C ALA A 74 -20.93 -2.79 -19.35
#